data_AF-A0A645ALM8-F1
#
_entry.id   AF-A0A645ALM8-F1
#
_cell.length_a   1.000
_cell.length_b   1.000
_cell.length_c   1.000
_cell.angle_alpha   90.00
_cell.angle_beta   90.00
_cell.angle_gamma   90.00
#
_symmetry.space_group_name_H-M   'P 1'
#
loop_
_entity.id
_entity.type
_entity.pdbx_description
1 polymer ?
#
loop_
_entity_poly.entity_id
_entity_poly.type
_entity_poly.pdbx_seq_one_letter_code
_entity_poly.pdbx_strand_id
1 'polypeptide(L)'
;MNDKAYVLVNNYTKTIIAVYDCLNEKVVTNNLLSSDTEIAMPYSIAVDAFNEDVFVMDAIGDGSYGNIVCYDKNGKYKYKIKGVGLYPNNTLFLN
;
A
#
# COMPACT_ATOMS: atom_id res chain seq x y z
N MET A 1 -9.23 1.07 16.96
CA MET A 1 -8.52 -0.24 17.06
C MET A 1 -7.29 -0.30 16.17
N ASN A 2 -7.16 0.57 15.17
CA ASN A 2 -5.84 0.95 14.67
C ASN A 2 -5.81 2.46 14.47
N ASP A 3 -5.37 3.17 15.50
CA ASP A 3 -5.08 4.62 15.45
C ASP A 3 -3.76 4.84 14.70
N LYS A 4 -3.66 4.23 13.50
CA LYS A 4 -2.50 4.30 12.63
C LYS A 4 -2.90 4.94 11.32
N ALA A 5 -2.12 5.91 10.87
CA ALA A 5 -2.17 6.41 9.50
C ALA A 5 -1.09 5.71 8.67
N TYR A 6 -1.47 5.23 7.48
CA TYR A 6 -0.55 4.70 6.49
C TYR A 6 -0.47 5.71 5.34
N VAL A 7 0.73 6.22 5.07
CA VAL A 7 0.96 7.26 4.08
C VAL A 7 1.79 6.67 2.96
N LEU A 8 1.19 6.56 1.78
CA LEU A 8 1.87 6.16 0.55
C LEU A 8 2.64 7.35 -0.01
N VAL A 9 3.96 7.19 -0.16
CA VAL A 9 4.83 8.22 -0.72
C VAL A 9 5.59 7.64 -1.89
N ASN A 10 5.51 8.30 -3.04
CA ASN A 10 6.26 7.96 -4.24
C ASN A 10 6.92 9.21 -4.82
N ASN A 11 8.21 9.11 -5.15
CA ASN A 11 8.98 10.19 -5.77
C ASN A 11 9.54 9.77 -7.14
N TYR A 12 8.85 8.88 -7.86
CA TYR A 12 9.25 8.25 -9.12
C TYR A 12 10.49 7.34 -9.07
N THR A 13 11.33 7.45 -8.04
CA THR A 13 12.53 6.62 -7.86
C THR A 13 12.39 5.61 -6.73
N LYS A 14 11.51 5.88 -5.77
CA LYS A 14 11.25 5.05 -4.61
C LYS A 14 9.79 5.20 -4.18
N THR A 15 9.19 4.06 -3.86
CA THR A 15 7.93 3.99 -3.12
C THR A 15 8.22 3.58 -1.68
N ILE A 16 7.61 4.28 -0.73
CA ILE A 16 7.63 3.92 0.69
C ILE A 16 6.21 4.01 1.25
N ILE A 17 6.00 3.31 2.37
CA ILE A 17 4.79 3.45 3.18
C ILE A 17 5.24 3.87 4.56
N ALA A 18 4.96 5.12 4.94
CA ALA A 18 5.18 5.58 6.30
C ALA A 18 4.00 5.20 7.18
N VAL A 19 4.27 4.81 8.42
CA VAL A 19 3.24 4.45 9.41
C VAL A 19 3.38 5.37 10.61
N TYR A 20 2.29 6.03 10.95
CA TYR A 20 2.21 6.97 12.06
C TYR A 20 1.17 6.50 13.07
N ASP A 21 1.54 6.43 14.35
CA ASP A 21 0.64 6.21 15.47
C ASP A 21 0.00 7.56 15.83
N CYS A 22 -1.27 7.70 15.48
CA CYS A 22 -2.08 8.88 15.71
C CYS A 22 -2.46 9.08 17.18
N LEU A 23 -2.49 8.00 17.97
CA LEU A 23 -2.86 8.07 19.39
C LEU A 23 -1.70 8.59 20.23
N ASN A 24 -0.49 8.11 19.96
CA ASN A 24 0.72 8.49 20.68
C ASN A 24 1.53 9.59 19.99
N GLU A 25 1.04 10.08 18.86
CA GLU A 25 1.66 11.10 18.01
C GLU A 25 3.10 10.77 17.58
N LYS A 26 3.35 9.51 17.19
CA LYS A 26 4.71 9.00 16.91
C LYS A 26 4.83 8.32 15.57
N VAL A 27 5.97 8.52 14.91
CA VAL A 27 6.34 7.73 13.74
C VAL A 27 6.67 6.30 14.20
N VAL A 28 5.95 5.32 13.65
CA VAL A 28 6.22 3.89 13.87
C VAL A 28 7.33 3.42 12.93
N THR A 29 7.23 3.78 11.65
CA THR A 29 8.29 3.57 10.67
C THR A 29 8.19 4.60 9.54
N ASN A 30 9.34 5.03 9.02
CA ASN A 30 9.40 5.86 7.82
C ASN A 30 9.25 5.05 6.53
N ASN A 31 9.44 3.72 6.59
CA ASN A 31 9.22 2.84 5.47
C ASN A 31 8.89 1.44 5.97
N LEU A 32 7.65 1.02 5.74
CA LEU A 32 7.19 -0.32 6.03
C LEU A 32 7.72 -1.34 5.02
N LEU A 33 7.90 -0.95 3.76
CA LEU A 33 8.25 -1.86 2.68
C LEU A 33 9.71 -2.35 2.79
N SER A 34 9.93 -3.62 2.46
CA SER A 34 11.28 -4.16 2.18
C SER A 34 11.93 -3.50 0.97
N SER A 35 13.25 -3.66 0.80
CA SER A 35 14.05 -3.01 -0.25
C SER A 35 13.56 -3.28 -1.68
N ASP A 36 13.01 -4.48 -1.92
CA ASP A 36 12.46 -4.85 -3.23
C ASP A 36 10.94 -4.69 -3.20
N THR A 37 10.41 -3.82 -4.07
CA THR A 37 8.97 -3.58 -4.17
C THR A 37 8.48 -3.89 -5.58
N GLU A 38 7.29 -4.50 -5.64
CA GLU A 38 6.59 -4.88 -6.87
C GLU A 38 5.73 -3.74 -7.45
N ILE A 39 5.93 -2.52 -6.95
CA ILE A 39 5.11 -1.33 -7.22
C ILE A 39 5.87 -0.40 -8.18
N ALA A 40 5.26 -0.07 -9.33
CA ALA A 40 5.87 0.84 -10.31
C ALA A 40 5.28 2.26 -10.28
N MET A 41 3.95 2.39 -10.28
CA MET A 41 3.21 3.65 -10.32
C MET A 41 2.02 3.61 -9.34
N PRO A 42 2.27 3.79 -8.03
CA PRO A 42 1.23 3.69 -7.02
C PRO A 42 0.23 4.85 -7.11
N TYR A 43 -1.06 4.53 -7.07
CA TYR A 43 -2.16 5.51 -7.10
C TYR A 43 -2.87 5.66 -5.75
N SER A 44 -3.02 4.56 -5.01
CA SER A 44 -3.81 4.54 -3.79
C SER A 44 -3.36 3.43 -2.85
N ILE A 45 -3.72 3.56 -1.58
CA ILE A 45 -3.42 2.62 -0.50
C ILE A 45 -4.70 2.37 0.30
N ALA A 46 -4.91 1.12 0.69
CA ALA A 46 -5.95 0.73 1.63
C ALA A 46 -5.37 -0.27 2.64
N VAL A 47 -5.94 -0.32 3.83
CA VAL A 47 -5.51 -1.24 4.89
C VAL A 47 -6.72 -1.98 5.43
N ASP A 48 -6.64 -3.30 5.51
CA ASP A 48 -7.67 -4.10 6.17
C ASP A 48 -7.56 -3.90 7.68
N ALA A 49 -8.63 -3.39 8.29
CA ALA A 49 -8.67 -3.11 9.72
C ALA A 49 -8.59 -4.38 10.60
N PHE A 50 -8.89 -5.55 10.05
CA PHE A 50 -8.89 -6.81 10.81
C PHE A 50 -7.48 -7.40 10.97
N ASN A 51 -6.72 -7.48 9.87
CA ASN A 51 -5.41 -8.15 9.85
C ASN A 51 -4.22 -7.21 9.62
N GLU A 52 -4.47 -5.93 9.33
CA GLU A 52 -3.48 -4.90 8.99
C GLU A 52 -2.68 -5.17 7.71
N ASP A 53 -3.19 -6.02 6.81
CA ASP A 53 -2.67 -6.15 5.47
C ASP A 53 -2.84 -4.83 4.72
N VAL A 54 -1.77 -4.44 4.01
CA VAL A 54 -1.68 -3.19 3.27
C VAL A 54 -1.78 -3.48 1.79
N PHE A 55 -2.73 -2.84 1.13
CA PHE A 55 -3.04 -3.00 -0.28
C PHE A 55 -2.64 -1.73 -1.02
N VAL A 56 -1.73 -1.86 -1.97
CA VAL A 56 -1.32 -0.77 -2.87
C VAL A 56 -1.93 -1.00 -4.23
N MET A 57 -2.70 -0.04 -4.71
CA MET A 57 -3.22 -0.01 -6.07
C MET A 57 -2.17 0.62 -6.98
N ASP A 58 -1.57 -0.21 -7.82
CA ASP A 58 -0.46 0.15 -8.70
C ASP A 58 -0.97 0.21 -10.14
N ALA A 59 -0.87 1.38 -10.78
CA ALA A 59 -1.25 1.55 -12.17
C ALA A 59 -0.25 0.85 -13.13
N ILE A 60 0.95 0.50 -12.65
CA ILE A 60 2.09 -0.02 -13.43
C ILE A 60 2.68 1.00 -14.41
N GLY A 61 1.83 1.73 -15.12
CA GLY A 61 2.17 2.77 -16.08
C GLY A 61 0.93 3.27 -16.83
N ASP A 62 1.11 4.32 -17.63
CA ASP A 62 0.00 4.94 -18.35
C ASP A 62 -0.65 3.99 -19.36
N GLY A 63 -1.98 3.95 -19.35
CA GLY A 63 -2.78 3.10 -20.23
C GLY A 63 -2.66 1.59 -19.97
N SER A 64 -1.92 1.17 -18.94
CA SER A 64 -1.77 -0.24 -18.56
C SER A 64 -2.86 -0.66 -17.58
N TYR A 65 -3.26 -1.93 -17.63
CA TYR A 65 -4.15 -2.49 -16.61
C TYR A 65 -3.30 -2.74 -15.35
N GLY A 66 -3.64 -2.01 -14.29
CA GLY A 66 -2.92 -2.02 -13.03
C GLY A 66 -3.09 -3.31 -12.23
N ASN A 67 -2.40 -3.34 -11.10
CA ASN A 67 -2.43 -4.43 -10.13
C ASN A 67 -2.88 -3.92 -8.75
N ILE A 68 -3.24 -4.86 -7.88
CA ILE A 68 -3.28 -4.64 -6.43
C ILE A 68 -2.18 -5.48 -5.81
N VAL A 69 -1.28 -4.86 -5.07
CA VAL A 69 -0.17 -5.53 -4.36
C VAL A 69 -0.49 -5.56 -2.87
N CYS A 70 -0.45 -6.75 -2.27
CA CYS A 70 -0.75 -6.95 -0.86
C CYS A 70 0.54 -7.23 -0.08
N TYR A 71 0.72 -6.50 1.03
CA TYR A 71 1.77 -6.67 2.01
C TYR A 71 1.14 -7.00 3.37
N ASP A 72 1.83 -7.79 4.19
CA ASP A 72 1.41 -7.98 5.58
C ASP A 72 1.71 -6.73 6.43
N LYS A 73 1.25 -6.75 7.68
CA LYS A 73 1.47 -5.67 8.64
C LYS A 73 2.94 -5.35 8.96
N ASN A 74 3.88 -6.21 8.56
CA ASN A 74 5.32 -6.01 8.72
C ASN A 74 5.99 -5.59 7.39
N GLY A 75 5.20 -5.33 6.34
CA GLY A 75 5.67 -4.91 5.03
C GLY A 75 6.22 -6.04 4.15
N LYS A 76 5.95 -7.30 4.50
CA LYS A 76 6.35 -8.45 3.68
C LYS A 76 5.33 -8.66 2.56
N TYR A 77 5.80 -8.80 1.33
CA TYR A 77 4.95 -9.15 0.19
C TYR A 77 4.17 -10.45 0.45
N LYS A 78 2.86 -10.42 0.20
CA LYS A 78 1.98 -11.60 0.26
C LYS A 78 1.62 -12.10 -1.13
N TYR A 79 0.98 -11.25 -1.94
CA TYR A 79 0.51 -11.61 -3.28
C TYR A 79 0.18 -10.36 -4.12
N LYS A 80 -0.09 -10.58 -5.41
CA LYS A 80 -0.48 -9.55 -6.37
C LYS A 80 -1.70 -10.03 -7.18
N ILE A 81 -2.74 -9.20 -7.24
CA ILE A 81 -3.88 -9.39 -8.14
C ILE A 81 -3.60 -8.57 -9.40
N LYS A 82 -3.57 -9.23 -10.55
CA LYS A 82 -3.17 -8.61 -11.82
C LYS A 82 -4.36 -8.15 -12.64
N GLY A 83 -4.17 -7.09 -13.42
CA GLY A 83 -5.09 -6.68 -14.47
C GLY A 83 -6.45 -6.20 -13.94
N VAL A 84 -6.45 -5.48 -12.82
CA VAL A 84 -7.69 -5.05 -12.14
C VAL A 84 -8.40 -3.87 -12.81
N GLY A 85 -7.83 -3.37 -13.91
CA GLY A 85 -8.36 -2.25 -14.70
C GLY A 85 -7.38 -1.07 -14.77
N LEU A 86 -7.81 0.00 -15.44
CA LEU A 86 -7.03 1.22 -15.57
C LEU A 86 -7.08 2.04 -14.28
N TYR A 87 -5.92 2.54 -13.84
CA TYR A 87 -5.78 3.45 -12.69
C TYR A 87 -6.58 3.02 -11.44
N PRO A 88 -6.33 1.81 -10.90
CA PRO A 88 -7.05 1.33 -9.73
C PRO A 88 -6.86 2.29 -8.56
N ASN A 89 -7.93 2.67 -7.88
CA ASN A 89 -7.90 3.72 -6.85
C ASN A 89 -8.72 3.42 -5.60
N ASN A 90 -9.58 2.42 -5.62
CA ASN A 90 -10.45 2.06 -4.51
C ASN A 90 -10.49 0.55 -4.30
N THR A 91 -10.63 0.14 -3.04
CA THR A 91 -10.79 -1.24 -2.59
C THR A 91 -11.82 -1.28 -1.49
N LEU A 92 -12.62 -2.35 -1.47
CA LEU A 92 -13.61 -2.61 -0.44
C LEU A 92 -13.27 -3.94 0.22
N PHE A 93 -13.20 -3.94 1.55
CA PHE A 93 -13.04 -5.15 2.35
C PHE A 93 -14.42 -5.63 2.81
N LEU A 94 -14.75 -6.89 2.53
CA LEU A 94 -15.94 -7.56 3.01
C LEU A 94 -15.54 -8.40 4.22
N ASN A 95 -15.72 -7.84 5.41
CA ASN A 95 -15.33 -8.42 6.69
C ASN A 95 -16.55 -8.92 7.48
#